data_AF-A0A316UVH1-F1
#
_entry.id   AF-A0A316UVH1-F1
#
_cell.length_a   1.000
_cell.length_b   1.000
_cell.length_c   1.000
_cell.angle_alpha   90.00
_cell.angle_beta   90.00
_cell.angle_gamma   90.00
#
_symmetry.space_group_name_H-M   'P 1'
#
loop_
_entity.id
_entity.type
_entity.pdbx_description
1 polymer ?
#
loop_
_entity_poly.entity_id
_entity_poly.type
_entity_poly.pdbx_seq_one_letter_code
_entity_poly.pdbx_strand_id
1 'polypeptide(L)'
;MSPTPSVPPDAHSSARAQRAAAIEARLAAQVQTQSQSSSASASASASSSSTGSAPTPAEEHDLLKKLRRIVDLQIMRDNTYDKAQECMETLEKILSNILSNPTDPKYRTLRATNPKLKRSVLLVPGGSDYLLHSGFGVRTVEFQEEWHCAAKTDRKVRLGVEVLRARLGEARERSEAAKRYKEREEREEKGRVGRVLQEAEEDRERVRRRVERERATREREAQQRQGHEREHEHEQAGSLVTPGDYVAQAEVPFDAPSHRGEGEGQGADQQGERPPPYGEEHWGTGRLLRD
;
A
#
# COMPACT_ATOMS: atom_id res chain seq x y z
N MET A 1 -33.98 30.43 -43.68
CA MET A 1 -32.73 30.45 -44.46
C MET A 1 -31.80 31.42 -43.76
N SER A 2 -30.88 30.90 -42.95
CA SER A 2 -30.02 31.70 -42.08
C SER A 2 -28.56 31.43 -42.47
N PRO A 3 -27.75 32.45 -42.78
CA PRO A 3 -26.36 32.26 -43.21
C PRO A 3 -25.45 31.95 -42.02
N THR A 4 -24.60 30.94 -42.17
CA THR A 4 -23.56 30.59 -41.21
C THR A 4 -22.33 31.50 -41.37
N PRO A 5 -21.69 31.92 -40.27
CA PRO A 5 -20.49 32.74 -40.34
C PRO A 5 -19.25 31.89 -40.67
N SER A 6 -18.48 32.38 -41.63
CA SER A 6 -17.18 31.85 -42.06
C SER A 6 -16.10 32.19 -41.04
N VAL A 7 -15.41 31.17 -40.53
CA VAL A 7 -14.31 31.29 -39.56
C VAL A 7 -12.98 31.39 -40.31
N PRO A 8 -12.12 32.38 -40.00
CA PRO A 8 -10.83 32.56 -40.68
C PRO A 8 -9.78 31.50 -40.24
N PRO A 9 -8.83 31.14 -41.12
CA PRO A 9 -7.83 30.11 -40.85
C PRO A 9 -6.74 30.55 -39.86
N ASP A 10 -6.44 29.66 -38.92
CA ASP A 10 -5.54 29.81 -37.79
C ASP A 10 -4.07 30.10 -38.15
N ALA A 11 -3.55 31.22 -37.64
CA ALA A 11 -2.14 31.63 -37.71
C ALA A 11 -1.18 30.72 -36.90
N HIS A 12 -1.69 29.72 -36.17
CA HIS A 12 -0.88 28.83 -35.31
C HIS A 12 -0.21 27.66 -36.05
N SER A 13 -0.54 27.43 -37.32
CA SER A 13 0.06 26.36 -38.14
C SER A 13 1.54 26.60 -38.46
N SER A 14 1.93 27.86 -38.70
CA SER A 14 3.30 28.21 -39.11
C SER A 14 4.35 27.95 -38.01
N ALA A 15 4.02 28.24 -36.75
CA ALA A 15 4.95 28.05 -35.63
C ALA A 15 5.24 26.58 -35.31
N ARG A 16 4.29 25.67 -35.58
CA ARG A 16 4.50 24.22 -35.41
C ARG A 16 5.40 23.63 -36.51
N ALA A 17 5.27 24.10 -37.75
CA ALA A 17 6.13 23.67 -38.85
C ALA A 17 7.60 24.04 -38.63
N GLN A 18 7.87 25.25 -38.11
CA GLN A 18 9.25 25.69 -37.83
C GLN A 18 9.92 24.91 -36.70
N ARG A 19 9.17 24.49 -35.67
CA ARG A 19 9.70 23.67 -34.57
C ARG A 19 10.03 22.23 -35.01
N ALA A 20 9.26 21.65 -35.93
CA ALA A 20 9.54 20.32 -36.46
C ALA A 20 10.85 20.28 -37.27
N ALA A 21 11.08 21.28 -38.13
CA ALA A 21 12.30 21.37 -38.94
C ALA A 21 13.59 21.54 -38.09
N ALA A 22 13.51 22.27 -36.97
CA ALA A 22 14.66 22.47 -36.08
C ALA A 22 15.07 21.19 -35.32
N ILE A 23 14.12 20.30 -35.02
CA ILE A 23 14.41 19.02 -34.34
C ILE A 23 15.08 18.04 -35.30
N GLU A 24 14.62 17.99 -36.55
CA GLU A 24 15.17 17.11 -37.59
C GLU A 24 16.63 17.48 -37.94
N ALA A 25 16.93 18.78 -38.05
CA ALA A 25 18.30 19.26 -38.29
C ALA A 25 19.27 18.89 -37.15
N ARG A 26 18.79 18.85 -35.90
CA ARG A 26 19.63 18.52 -34.74
C ARG A 26 19.91 17.02 -34.64
N LEU A 27 18.97 16.19 -35.07
CA LEU A 27 19.15 14.73 -35.11
C LEU A 27 20.16 14.31 -36.18
N ALA A 28 20.16 14.95 -37.35
CA ALA A 28 21.09 14.66 -38.44
C ALA A 28 22.57 14.97 -38.08
N ALA A 29 22.82 16.03 -37.32
CA ALA A 29 24.17 16.42 -36.89
C ALA A 29 24.80 15.44 -35.88
N GLN A 30 23.99 14.72 -35.09
CA GLN A 30 24.48 13.77 -34.09
C GLN A 30 24.90 12.42 -34.71
N VAL A 31 24.35 12.06 -35.86
CA VAL A 31 24.70 10.81 -36.57
C VAL A 31 26.09 10.88 -37.19
N GLN A 32 26.53 12.06 -37.65
CA GLN A 32 27.85 12.19 -38.28
C GLN A 32 29.03 12.20 -37.29
N THR A 33 28.79 12.51 -36.01
CA THR A 33 29.86 12.59 -35.00
C THR A 33 30.23 11.25 -34.36
N GLN A 34 29.45 10.17 -34.58
CA GLN A 34 29.79 8.83 -34.07
C GLN A 34 30.58 7.96 -35.05
N SER A 35 30.77 8.38 -36.30
CA SER A 35 31.40 7.55 -37.35
C SER A 35 32.93 7.65 -37.43
N GLN A 36 33.60 8.45 -36.60
CA GLN A 36 35.04 8.74 -36.74
C GLN A 36 35.94 8.23 -35.59
N SER A 37 35.41 7.50 -34.60
CA SER A 37 36.20 7.09 -33.41
C SER A 37 36.44 5.58 -33.25
N SER A 38 36.20 4.74 -34.26
CA SER A 38 36.23 3.27 -34.12
C SER A 38 37.37 2.51 -34.85
N SER A 39 38.40 3.18 -35.38
CA SER A 39 39.42 2.50 -36.22
C SER A 39 40.79 2.24 -35.57
N ALA A 40 40.99 2.43 -34.26
CA ALA A 40 42.30 2.23 -33.62
C ALA A 40 42.24 1.46 -32.30
N SER A 41 41.82 0.19 -32.31
CA SER A 41 42.06 -0.79 -31.22
C SER A 41 41.67 -2.21 -31.68
N ALA A 42 42.33 -2.73 -32.71
CA ALA A 42 42.12 -4.09 -33.20
C ALA A 42 43.44 -4.86 -33.14
N SER A 43 43.88 -5.28 -31.94
CA SER A 43 44.94 -6.29 -31.72
C SER A 43 45.15 -6.60 -30.23
N ALA A 44 44.22 -7.30 -29.55
CA ALA A 44 44.51 -8.05 -28.30
C ALA A 44 43.31 -8.86 -27.73
N SER A 45 42.41 -9.40 -28.56
CA SER A 45 41.28 -10.21 -28.05
C SER A 45 41.34 -11.62 -28.61
N ALA A 46 42.38 -12.35 -28.23
CA ALA A 46 42.47 -13.79 -28.44
C ALA A 46 41.35 -14.49 -27.64
N SER A 47 40.24 -14.75 -28.32
CA SER A 47 39.53 -16.04 -28.32
C SER A 47 39.75 -16.94 -27.10
N SER A 48 39.06 -16.65 -26.00
CA SER A 48 38.75 -17.62 -24.95
C SER A 48 37.59 -18.51 -25.38
N SER A 49 37.73 -19.22 -26.50
CA SER A 49 36.87 -20.35 -26.82
C SER A 49 37.30 -21.51 -25.92
N SER A 50 36.74 -21.55 -24.71
CA SER A 50 36.91 -22.61 -23.73
C SER A 50 36.44 -23.94 -24.34
N THR A 51 37.38 -24.68 -24.90
CA THR A 51 37.21 -26.02 -25.44
C THR A 51 36.96 -27.00 -24.31
N GLY A 52 35.71 -27.10 -23.84
CA GLY A 52 35.12 -28.28 -23.19
C GLY A 52 35.83 -28.89 -21.97
N SER A 53 36.88 -28.26 -21.42
CA SER A 53 37.57 -28.76 -20.24
C SER A 53 36.59 -28.70 -19.06
N ALA A 54 36.51 -29.79 -18.31
CA ALA A 54 35.64 -29.85 -17.14
C ALA A 54 35.99 -28.69 -16.20
N PRO A 55 34.98 -27.97 -15.66
CA PRO A 55 35.24 -26.82 -14.81
C PRO A 55 36.08 -27.23 -13.61
N THR A 56 37.11 -26.43 -13.34
CA THR A 56 38.00 -26.65 -12.20
C THR A 56 37.23 -26.43 -10.88
N PRO A 57 37.58 -27.12 -9.78
CA PRO A 57 36.91 -26.91 -8.49
C PRO A 57 36.90 -25.44 -8.01
N ALA A 58 37.91 -24.66 -8.40
CA ALA A 58 37.97 -23.23 -8.12
C ALA A 58 36.85 -22.45 -8.84
N GLU A 59 36.62 -22.73 -10.13
CA GLU A 59 35.53 -22.11 -10.90
C GLU A 59 34.15 -22.44 -10.33
N GLU A 60 33.96 -23.66 -9.80
CA GLU A 60 32.70 -24.04 -9.15
C GLU A 60 32.43 -23.23 -7.90
N HIS A 61 33.46 -23.04 -7.07
CA HIS A 61 33.35 -22.25 -5.86
C HIS A 61 33.07 -20.77 -6.16
N ASP A 62 33.70 -20.20 -7.18
CA ASP A 62 33.42 -18.83 -7.62
C ASP A 62 32.01 -18.69 -8.20
N LEU A 63 31.53 -19.72 -8.93
CA LEU A 63 30.16 -19.77 -9.42
C LEU A 63 29.15 -19.84 -8.26
N LEU A 64 29.39 -20.69 -7.26
CA LEU A 64 28.55 -20.78 -6.05
C LEU A 64 28.47 -19.44 -5.32
N LYS A 65 29.61 -18.77 -5.13
CA LYS A 65 29.66 -17.43 -4.53
C LYS A 65 28.84 -16.43 -5.33
N LYS A 66 28.94 -16.47 -6.66
CA LYS A 66 28.23 -15.55 -7.55
C LYS A 66 26.72 -15.78 -7.53
N LEU A 67 26.28 -17.04 -7.59
CA LEU A 67 24.87 -17.44 -7.47
C LEU A 67 24.29 -17.04 -6.11
N ARG A 68 25.02 -17.29 -5.01
CA ARG A 68 24.61 -16.86 -3.67
C ARG A 68 24.49 -15.33 -3.59
N ARG A 69 25.43 -14.59 -4.17
CA ARG A 69 25.40 -13.12 -4.20
C ARG A 69 24.18 -12.58 -4.94
N ILE A 70 23.80 -13.19 -6.08
CA ILE A 70 22.59 -12.81 -6.83
C ILE A 70 21.34 -13.03 -5.95
N VAL A 71 21.23 -14.18 -5.31
CA VAL A 71 20.09 -14.49 -4.42
C VAL A 71 20.02 -13.49 -3.27
N ASP A 72 21.11 -13.28 -2.55
CA ASP A 72 21.12 -12.46 -1.34
C ASP A 72 20.94 -10.96 -1.66
N LEU A 73 21.62 -10.45 -2.70
CA LEU A 73 21.67 -9.00 -2.97
C LEU A 73 20.60 -8.51 -3.96
N GLN A 74 20.17 -9.34 -4.91
CA GLN A 74 19.20 -8.92 -5.93
C GLN A 74 17.82 -9.50 -5.63
N ILE A 75 17.72 -10.82 -5.43
CA ILE A 75 16.41 -11.47 -5.27
C ILE A 75 15.82 -11.15 -3.90
N MET A 76 16.53 -11.41 -2.80
CA MET A 76 16.00 -11.26 -1.45
C MET A 76 15.94 -9.82 -0.96
N ARG A 77 16.91 -8.97 -1.33
CA ARG A 77 17.00 -7.59 -0.83
C ARG A 77 16.08 -6.63 -1.58
N ASP A 78 16.01 -6.75 -2.90
CA ASP A 78 15.33 -5.76 -3.74
C ASP A 78 13.85 -6.11 -4.00
N ASN A 79 13.32 -7.17 -3.36
CA ASN A 79 11.93 -7.63 -3.53
C ASN A 79 11.23 -7.90 -2.19
N THR A 80 9.90 -7.99 -2.22
CA THR A 80 9.13 -8.50 -1.07
C THR A 80 9.43 -9.98 -0.84
N TYR A 81 9.41 -10.43 0.41
CA TYR A 81 9.73 -11.81 0.78
C TYR A 81 8.87 -12.84 0.03
N ASP A 82 7.59 -12.53 -0.22
CA ASP A 82 6.69 -13.37 -1.02
C ASP A 82 7.16 -13.52 -2.47
N LYS A 83 7.51 -12.41 -3.14
CA LYS A 83 7.98 -12.43 -4.53
C LYS A 83 9.33 -13.13 -4.66
N ALA A 84 10.23 -12.87 -3.70
CA ALA A 84 11.53 -13.52 -3.65
C ALA A 84 11.37 -15.05 -3.49
N GLN A 85 10.49 -15.49 -2.59
CA GLN A 85 10.18 -16.90 -2.39
C GLN A 85 9.60 -17.53 -3.67
N GLU A 86 8.60 -16.90 -4.30
CA GLU A 86 7.97 -17.41 -5.54
C GLU A 86 8.97 -17.52 -6.69
N CYS A 87 9.89 -16.55 -6.82
CA CYS A 87 10.97 -16.56 -7.79
C CYS A 87 11.90 -17.76 -7.57
N MET A 88 12.39 -17.94 -6.33
CA MET A 88 13.28 -19.06 -5.99
C MET A 88 12.62 -20.42 -6.16
N GLU A 89 11.34 -20.57 -5.80
CA GLU A 89 10.58 -21.81 -6.03
C GLU A 89 10.40 -22.12 -7.51
N THR A 90 10.15 -21.09 -8.33
CA THR A 90 10.03 -21.27 -9.78
C THR A 90 11.37 -21.65 -10.39
N LEU A 91 12.47 -21.00 -9.99
CA LEU A 91 13.82 -21.32 -10.43
C LEU A 91 14.22 -22.75 -10.02
N GLU A 92 13.97 -23.16 -8.78
CA GLU A 92 14.29 -24.51 -8.29
C GLU A 92 13.53 -25.57 -9.09
N LYS A 93 12.25 -25.32 -9.39
CA LYS A 93 11.44 -26.22 -10.22
C LYS A 93 11.95 -26.32 -11.65
N ILE A 94 12.35 -25.21 -12.27
CA ILE A 94 12.90 -25.20 -13.63
C ILE A 94 14.20 -26.01 -13.68
N LEU A 95 15.14 -25.73 -12.77
CA LEU A 95 16.44 -26.39 -12.75
C LEU A 95 16.32 -27.87 -12.36
N SER A 96 15.45 -28.21 -11.39
CA SER A 96 15.22 -29.60 -11.00
C SER A 96 14.58 -30.44 -12.11
N ASN A 97 13.63 -29.88 -12.87
CA ASN A 97 13.04 -30.57 -14.03
C ASN A 97 14.08 -30.93 -15.09
N ILE A 98 15.08 -30.06 -15.32
CA ILE A 98 16.20 -30.33 -16.24
C ILE A 98 17.07 -31.47 -15.72
N LEU A 99 17.37 -31.48 -14.41
CA LEU A 99 18.18 -32.55 -13.81
C LEU A 99 17.46 -33.90 -13.81
N SER A 100 16.14 -33.90 -13.61
CA SER A 100 15.31 -35.11 -13.68
C SER A 100 15.17 -35.64 -15.12
N ASN A 101 15.14 -34.76 -16.12
CA ASN A 101 14.92 -35.12 -17.52
C ASN A 101 15.96 -34.46 -18.44
N PRO A 102 17.24 -34.87 -18.39
CA PRO A 102 18.32 -34.16 -19.09
C PRO A 102 18.25 -34.29 -20.62
N THR A 103 17.58 -35.31 -21.15
CA THR A 103 17.47 -35.57 -22.60
C THR A 103 16.30 -34.83 -23.24
N ASP A 104 15.30 -34.42 -22.47
CA ASP A 104 14.09 -33.80 -23.02
C ASP A 104 14.33 -32.31 -23.32
N PRO A 105 14.31 -31.90 -24.61
CA PRO A 105 14.55 -30.51 -24.99
C PRO A 105 13.48 -29.56 -24.45
N LYS A 106 12.27 -30.04 -24.14
CA LYS A 106 11.15 -29.24 -23.63
C LYS A 106 11.48 -28.55 -22.30
N TYR A 107 12.26 -29.19 -21.42
CA TYR A 107 12.66 -28.59 -20.15
C TYR A 107 13.88 -27.69 -20.29
N ARG A 108 14.63 -27.82 -21.38
CA ARG A 108 15.82 -27.00 -21.66
C ARG A 108 15.50 -25.71 -22.41
N THR A 109 14.31 -25.59 -22.98
CA THR A 109 13.83 -24.38 -23.65
C THR A 109 12.71 -23.73 -22.84
N LEU A 110 12.84 -22.43 -22.56
CA LEU A 110 11.83 -21.65 -21.86
C LEU A 110 11.44 -20.46 -22.72
N ARG A 111 10.15 -20.39 -23.05
CA ARG A 111 9.60 -19.25 -23.80
C ARG A 111 9.41 -18.06 -22.87
N ALA A 112 9.98 -16.91 -23.22
CA ALA A 112 9.78 -15.67 -22.45
C ALA A 112 8.31 -15.19 -22.47
N THR A 113 7.52 -15.67 -23.44
CA THR A 113 6.06 -15.42 -23.54
C THR A 113 5.24 -16.12 -22.45
N ASN A 114 5.80 -17.10 -21.73
CA ASN A 114 5.08 -17.76 -20.64
C ASN A 114 4.81 -16.76 -19.50
N PRO A 115 3.52 -16.45 -19.20
CA PRO A 115 3.17 -15.39 -18.26
C PRO A 115 3.58 -15.69 -16.82
N LYS A 116 3.72 -16.97 -16.46
CA LYS A 116 4.22 -17.37 -15.15
C LYS A 116 5.71 -17.10 -15.04
N LEU A 117 6.51 -17.61 -15.98
CA LEU A 117 7.95 -17.38 -16.03
C LEU A 117 8.28 -15.89 -16.07
N LYS A 118 7.55 -15.12 -16.90
CA LYS A 118 7.75 -13.68 -17.01
C LYS A 118 7.52 -12.97 -15.69
N ARG A 119 6.40 -13.24 -15.01
CA ARG A 119 6.06 -12.59 -13.74
C ARG A 119 6.95 -13.03 -12.58
N SER A 120 7.20 -14.33 -12.43
CA SER A 120 7.90 -14.84 -11.25
C SER A 120 9.41 -14.83 -11.36
N VAL A 121 9.99 -14.83 -12.57
CA VAL A 121 11.45 -14.89 -12.76
C VAL A 121 11.98 -13.70 -13.55
N LEU A 122 11.47 -13.46 -14.77
CA LEU A 122 12.11 -12.49 -15.68
C LEU A 122 11.91 -11.03 -15.25
N LEU A 123 10.77 -10.70 -14.63
CA LEU A 123 10.49 -9.37 -14.09
C LEU A 123 11.08 -9.13 -12.70
N VAL A 124 11.61 -10.16 -12.04
CA VAL A 124 12.19 -10.07 -10.69
C VAL A 124 13.67 -9.73 -10.81
N PRO A 125 14.16 -8.65 -10.15
CA PRO A 125 15.58 -8.32 -10.09
C PRO A 125 16.43 -9.52 -9.69
N GLY A 126 17.42 -9.85 -10.53
CA GLY A 126 18.32 -11.00 -10.33
C GLY A 126 17.80 -12.35 -10.82
N GLY A 127 16.52 -12.49 -11.18
CA GLY A 127 15.97 -13.76 -11.67
C GLY A 127 16.55 -14.20 -13.02
N SER A 128 16.63 -13.27 -13.98
CA SER A 128 17.27 -13.48 -15.28
C SER A 128 18.78 -13.72 -15.16
N ASP A 129 19.45 -12.94 -14.31
CA ASP A 129 20.89 -13.09 -14.03
C ASP A 129 21.19 -14.47 -13.44
N TYR A 130 20.32 -14.98 -12.56
CA TYR A 130 20.46 -16.31 -11.97
C TYR A 130 20.37 -17.41 -13.04
N LEU A 131 19.44 -17.31 -13.98
CA LEU A 131 19.33 -18.24 -15.10
C LEU A 131 20.59 -18.22 -15.97
N LEU A 132 21.10 -17.03 -16.30
CA LEU A 132 22.30 -16.87 -17.10
C LEU A 132 23.52 -17.57 -16.44
N HIS A 133 23.71 -17.35 -15.14
CA HIS A 133 24.80 -17.98 -14.39
C HIS A 133 24.61 -19.48 -14.19
N SER A 134 23.38 -19.95 -14.11
CA SER A 134 23.04 -21.39 -14.07
C SER A 134 23.29 -22.10 -15.41
N GLY A 135 23.54 -21.35 -16.49
CA GLY A 135 23.92 -21.88 -17.80
C GLY A 135 22.85 -21.75 -18.88
N PHE A 136 21.83 -20.93 -18.68
CA PHE A 136 20.92 -20.54 -19.75
C PHE A 136 21.53 -19.44 -20.61
N GLY A 137 21.22 -19.43 -21.90
CA GLY A 137 21.45 -18.30 -22.79
C GLY A 137 20.15 -17.84 -23.45
N VAL A 138 20.13 -16.60 -23.92
CA VAL A 138 18.99 -16.06 -24.67
C VAL A 138 19.23 -16.30 -26.16
N ARG A 139 18.19 -16.74 -26.87
CA ARG A 139 18.14 -16.82 -28.34
C ARG A 139 16.84 -16.21 -28.82
N THR A 140 16.86 -15.63 -30.01
CA THR A 140 15.65 -15.17 -30.70
C THR A 140 15.26 -16.24 -31.71
N VAL A 141 14.10 -16.83 -31.55
CA VAL A 141 13.51 -17.81 -32.46
C VAL A 141 12.16 -17.26 -32.92
N GLU A 142 11.94 -17.12 -34.22
CA GLU A 142 10.68 -16.59 -34.77
C GLU A 142 10.26 -15.23 -34.17
N PHE A 143 11.21 -14.32 -33.97
CA PHE A 143 10.99 -13.01 -33.33
C PHE A 143 10.52 -13.08 -31.87
N GLN A 144 10.65 -14.23 -31.20
CA GLN A 144 10.40 -14.39 -29.77
C GLN A 144 11.68 -14.73 -29.03
N GLU A 145 11.83 -14.19 -27.83
CA GLU A 145 12.94 -14.53 -26.95
C GLU A 145 12.69 -15.89 -26.28
N GLU A 146 13.62 -16.82 -26.49
CA GLU A 146 13.67 -18.13 -25.85
C GLU A 146 14.96 -18.28 -25.05
N TRP A 147 14.83 -18.77 -23.83
CA TRP A 147 15.94 -19.12 -22.96
C TRP A 147 16.28 -20.59 -23.16
N HIS A 148 17.53 -20.89 -23.49
CA HIS A 148 17.98 -22.26 -23.78
C HIS A 148 19.12 -22.68 -22.84
N CYS A 149 19.06 -23.90 -22.31
CA CYS A 149 20.11 -24.49 -21.48
C CYS A 149 20.86 -25.59 -22.25
N ALA A 150 22.16 -25.41 -22.50
CA ALA A 150 22.97 -26.40 -23.20
C ALA A 150 23.21 -27.66 -22.34
N ALA A 151 23.31 -28.85 -22.93
CA ALA A 151 23.60 -30.10 -22.20
C ALA A 151 24.92 -30.07 -21.42
N LYS A 152 25.89 -29.27 -21.87
CA LYS A 152 27.20 -29.14 -21.22
C LYS A 152 27.15 -28.38 -19.90
N THR A 153 26.03 -27.75 -19.53
CA THR A 153 25.91 -26.92 -18.33
C THR A 153 25.23 -27.63 -17.16
N ASP A 154 24.94 -28.93 -17.25
CA ASP A 154 24.26 -29.70 -16.20
C ASP A 154 24.96 -29.63 -14.83
N ARG A 155 26.28 -29.42 -14.81
CA ARG A 155 27.05 -29.20 -13.58
C ARG A 155 26.74 -27.84 -12.93
N LYS A 156 26.62 -26.78 -13.74
CA LYS A 156 26.19 -25.44 -13.27
C LYS A 156 24.75 -25.46 -12.75
N VAL A 157 23.87 -26.19 -13.44
CA VAL A 157 22.47 -26.39 -13.03
C VAL A 157 22.39 -27.07 -11.66
N ARG A 158 23.21 -28.11 -11.41
CA ARG A 158 23.29 -28.77 -10.09
C ARG A 158 23.67 -27.81 -8.97
N LEU A 159 24.74 -27.03 -9.17
CA LEU A 159 25.18 -26.01 -8.20
C LEU A 159 24.08 -24.96 -7.97
N GLY A 160 23.38 -24.54 -9.03
CA GLY A 160 22.24 -23.64 -8.96
C GLY A 160 21.09 -24.16 -8.10
N VAL A 161 20.76 -25.45 -8.22
CA VAL A 161 19.72 -26.09 -7.38
C VAL A 161 20.15 -26.17 -5.92
N GLU A 162 21.42 -26.50 -5.66
CA GLU A 162 21.96 -26.58 -4.29
C GLU A 162 21.85 -25.24 -3.56
N VAL A 163 22.29 -24.15 -4.21
CA VAL A 163 22.21 -22.79 -3.64
C VAL A 163 20.75 -22.39 -3.39
N LEU A 164 19.85 -22.66 -4.33
CA LEU A 164 18.43 -22.35 -4.17
C LEU A 164 17.84 -23.11 -2.99
N ARG A 165 18.05 -24.42 -2.89
CA ARG A 165 17.49 -25.23 -1.79
C ARG A 165 17.96 -24.75 -0.42
N ALA A 166 19.24 -24.40 -0.30
CA ALA A 166 19.78 -23.84 0.94
C ALA A 166 19.10 -22.51 1.32
N ARG A 167 18.89 -21.61 0.36
CA ARG A 167 18.30 -20.28 0.62
C ARG A 167 16.77 -20.25 0.69
N LEU A 168 16.10 -21.19 0.04
CA LEU A 168 14.64 -21.24 -0.02
C LEU A 168 14.03 -21.53 1.37
N GLY A 169 14.73 -22.31 2.21
CA GLY A 169 14.35 -22.49 3.61
C GLY A 169 14.31 -21.17 4.38
N GLU A 170 15.40 -20.38 4.31
CA GLU A 170 15.48 -19.06 4.96
C GLU A 170 14.43 -18.09 4.40
N ALA A 171 14.17 -18.13 3.09
CA ALA A 171 13.20 -17.26 2.45
C ALA A 171 11.76 -17.57 2.88
N ARG A 172 11.41 -18.86 3.02
CA ARG A 172 10.11 -19.30 3.54
C ARG A 172 9.91 -18.85 4.98
N GLU A 173 10.91 -19.06 5.83
CA GLU A 173 10.85 -18.64 7.22
C GLU A 173 10.65 -17.12 7.35
N ARG A 174 11.39 -16.31 6.59
CA ARG A 174 11.21 -14.85 6.59
C ARG A 174 9.85 -14.41 6.05
N SER A 175 9.38 -15.04 4.98
CA SER A 175 8.05 -14.78 4.40
C SER A 175 6.94 -15.10 5.41
N GLU A 176 7.00 -16.26 6.07
CA GLU A 176 6.06 -16.64 7.11
C GLU A 176 6.15 -15.76 8.35
N ALA A 177 7.34 -15.40 8.80
CA ALA A 177 7.54 -14.48 9.92
C ALA A 177 6.93 -13.10 9.63
N ALA A 178 7.13 -12.57 8.42
CA ALA A 178 6.52 -11.32 7.98
C ALA A 178 4.98 -11.40 7.95
N LYS A 179 4.42 -12.53 7.48
CA LYS A 179 2.96 -12.77 7.51
C LYS A 179 2.41 -12.83 8.93
N ARG A 180 3.07 -13.58 9.82
CA ARG A 180 2.67 -13.70 11.24
C ARG A 180 2.75 -12.36 11.97
N TYR A 181 3.74 -11.54 11.64
CA TYR A 181 3.85 -10.19 12.19
C TYR A 181 2.67 -9.33 11.76
N LYS A 182 2.38 -9.28 10.46
CA LYS A 182 1.24 -8.51 9.91
C LYS A 182 -0.11 -8.97 10.47
N GLU A 183 -0.32 -10.28 10.57
CA GLU A 183 -1.55 -10.85 11.14
C GLU A 183 -1.72 -10.46 12.63
N ARG A 184 -0.62 -10.46 13.39
CA ARG A 184 -0.64 -10.03 14.79
C ARG A 184 -1.03 -8.56 14.93
N GLU A 185 -0.43 -7.70 14.10
CA GLU A 185 -0.73 -6.26 14.08
C GLU A 185 -2.21 -6.01 13.74
N GLU A 186 -2.72 -6.64 12.68
CA GLU A 186 -4.14 -6.54 12.29
C GLU A 186 -5.07 -7.06 13.40
N ARG A 187 -4.67 -8.13 14.11
CA ARG A 187 -5.46 -8.68 15.23
C ARG A 187 -5.48 -7.73 16.42
N GLU A 188 -4.36 -7.09 16.73
CA GLU A 188 -4.27 -6.10 17.81
C GLU A 188 -5.08 -4.84 17.48
N GLU A 189 -5.02 -4.37 16.22
CA GLU A 189 -5.81 -3.24 15.75
C GLU A 189 -7.32 -3.53 15.82
N LYS A 190 -7.76 -4.69 15.30
CA LYS A 190 -9.16 -5.13 15.42
C LYS A 190 -9.59 -5.25 16.88
N GLY A 191 -8.69 -5.70 17.75
CA GLY A 191 -8.93 -5.75 19.20
C GLY A 191 -9.10 -4.36 19.83
N ARG A 192 -8.36 -3.35 19.38
CA ARG A 192 -8.52 -1.96 19.83
C ARG A 192 -9.84 -1.37 19.36
N VAL A 193 -10.14 -1.48 18.07
CA VAL A 193 -11.40 -0.99 17.49
C VAL A 193 -12.60 -1.67 18.15
N GLY A 194 -12.51 -2.99 18.39
CA GLY A 194 -13.57 -3.74 19.08
C GLY A 194 -13.86 -3.24 20.49
N ARG A 195 -12.84 -2.89 21.29
CA ARG A 195 -13.03 -2.32 22.64
C ARG A 195 -13.71 -0.96 22.61
N VAL A 196 -13.28 -0.07 21.72
CA VAL A 196 -13.89 1.26 21.57
C VAL A 196 -15.34 1.13 21.13
N LEU A 197 -15.63 0.20 20.22
CA LEU A 197 -17.01 -0.05 19.76
C LEU A 197 -17.90 -0.57 20.90
N GLN A 198 -17.39 -1.50 21.72
CA GLN A 198 -18.11 -2.01 22.90
C GLN A 198 -18.37 -0.90 23.92
N GLU A 199 -17.37 -0.07 24.22
CA GLU A 199 -17.54 1.06 25.16
C GLU A 199 -18.58 2.06 24.66
N ALA A 200 -18.59 2.36 23.36
CA ALA A 200 -19.58 3.22 22.75
C ALA A 200 -20.99 2.62 22.78
N GLU A 201 -21.12 1.30 22.62
CA GLU A 201 -22.40 0.60 22.75
C GLU A 201 -22.91 0.62 24.19
N GLU A 202 -22.05 0.32 25.16
CA GLU A 202 -22.38 0.41 26.58
C GLU A 202 -22.79 1.84 26.97
N ASP A 203 -22.15 2.86 26.41
CA ASP A 203 -22.52 4.25 26.68
C ASP A 203 -23.90 4.59 26.11
N ARG A 204 -24.19 4.14 24.88
CA ARG A 204 -25.54 4.25 24.29
C ARG A 204 -26.59 3.55 25.14
N GLU A 205 -26.28 2.38 25.70
CA GLU A 205 -27.17 1.69 26.63
C GLU A 205 -27.34 2.44 27.95
N ARG A 206 -26.26 3.01 28.52
CA ARG A 206 -26.33 3.85 29.73
C ARG A 206 -27.24 5.06 29.52
N VAL A 207 -27.09 5.74 28.38
CA VAL A 207 -27.95 6.88 28.01
C VAL A 207 -29.39 6.41 27.82
N ARG A 208 -29.63 5.30 27.12
CA ARG A 208 -30.97 4.72 26.95
C ARG A 208 -31.65 4.42 28.29
N ARG A 209 -30.94 3.75 29.21
CA ARG A 209 -31.43 3.46 30.57
C ARG A 209 -31.72 4.73 31.37
N ARG A 210 -30.93 5.79 31.20
CA ARG A 210 -31.17 7.08 31.87
C ARG A 210 -32.45 7.75 31.37
N VAL A 211 -32.62 7.80 30.04
CA VAL A 211 -33.81 8.38 29.39
C VAL A 211 -35.08 7.61 29.78
N GLU A 212 -35.02 6.28 29.83
CA GLU A 212 -36.14 5.45 30.27
C GLU A 212 -36.55 5.72 31.72
N ARG A 213 -35.58 5.86 32.64
CA ARG A 213 -35.87 6.21 34.05
C ARG A 213 -36.49 7.59 34.17
N GLU A 214 -35.93 8.59 33.48
CA GLU A 214 -36.45 9.96 33.51
C GLU A 214 -37.88 10.01 32.93
N ARG A 215 -38.12 9.29 31.85
CA ARG A 215 -39.45 9.15 31.26
C ARG A 215 -40.44 8.52 32.25
N ALA A 216 -40.07 7.43 32.90
CA ALA A 216 -40.93 6.78 33.89
C ALA A 216 -41.23 7.70 35.09
N THR A 217 -40.26 8.48 35.56
CA THR A 217 -40.49 9.48 36.62
C THR A 217 -41.46 10.56 36.17
N ARG A 218 -41.28 11.13 34.97
CA ARG A 218 -42.19 12.14 34.42
C ARG A 218 -43.61 11.61 34.25
N GLU A 219 -43.76 10.36 33.83
CA GLU A 219 -45.06 9.70 33.71
C GLU A 219 -45.74 9.52 35.08
N ARG A 220 -45.00 9.16 36.14
CA ARG A 220 -45.52 9.08 37.51
C ARG A 220 -45.94 10.44 38.07
N GLU A 221 -45.13 11.46 37.87
CA GLU A 221 -45.46 12.83 38.31
C GLU A 221 -46.69 13.37 37.57
N ALA A 222 -46.81 13.11 36.27
CA ALA A 222 -47.99 13.47 35.49
C ALA A 222 -49.26 12.76 36.00
N GLN A 223 -49.16 11.47 36.34
CA GLN A 223 -50.27 10.73 36.94
C GLN A 223 -50.66 11.28 38.32
N GLN A 224 -49.68 11.67 39.16
CA GLN A 224 -49.96 12.30 40.45
C GLN A 224 -50.63 13.65 40.29
N ARG A 225 -50.17 14.49 39.35
CA ARG A 225 -50.79 15.78 39.05
C ARG A 225 -52.23 15.60 38.56
N GLN A 226 -52.47 14.68 37.64
CA GLN A 226 -53.83 14.37 37.18
C GLN A 226 -54.71 13.83 38.32
N GLY A 227 -54.15 13.05 39.23
CA GLY A 227 -54.86 12.59 40.44
C GLY A 227 -55.26 13.76 41.34
N HIS A 228 -54.31 14.64 41.66
CA HIS A 228 -54.54 15.81 42.50
C HIS A 228 -55.51 16.82 41.84
N GLU A 229 -55.43 17.01 40.52
CA GLU A 229 -56.38 17.84 39.76
C GLU A 229 -57.81 17.29 39.88
N ARG A 230 -58.00 15.97 39.73
CA ARG A 230 -59.31 15.32 39.89
C ARG A 230 -59.85 15.41 41.32
N GLU A 231 -58.99 15.28 42.33
CA GLU A 231 -59.38 15.46 43.74
C GLU A 231 -59.84 16.90 43.98
N HIS A 232 -59.10 17.89 43.48
CA HIS A 232 -59.43 19.30 43.62
C HIS A 232 -60.72 19.70 42.86
N GLU A 233 -60.98 19.10 41.69
CA GLU A 233 -62.26 19.24 40.98
C GLU A 233 -63.44 18.68 41.79
N HIS A 234 -63.24 17.53 42.45
CA HIS A 234 -64.25 16.92 43.32
C HIS A 234 -64.53 17.78 44.57
N GLU A 235 -63.50 18.35 45.20
CA GLU A 235 -63.66 19.26 46.33
C GLU A 235 -64.37 20.56 45.93
N GLN A 236 -64.02 21.15 44.77
CA GLN A 236 -64.73 22.34 44.28
C GLN A 236 -66.20 22.05 43.97
N ALA A 237 -66.52 20.88 43.40
CA ALA A 237 -67.91 20.48 43.18
C ALA A 237 -68.68 20.26 44.50
N GLY A 238 -68.01 19.87 45.58
CA GLY A 238 -68.58 19.77 46.92
C GLY A 238 -68.71 21.11 47.66
N SER A 239 -67.84 22.08 47.35
CA SER A 239 -67.82 23.43 47.92
C SER A 239 -68.77 24.39 47.18
N LEU A 240 -70.06 24.07 47.16
CA LEU A 240 -71.12 25.01 46.80
C LEU A 240 -71.30 26.02 47.96
N VAL A 241 -70.34 26.94 48.11
CA VAL A 241 -70.41 28.02 49.11
C VAL A 241 -71.40 29.06 48.63
N THR A 242 -72.40 29.29 49.48
CA THR A 242 -73.41 30.34 49.42
C THR A 242 -72.78 31.72 49.22
N PRO A 243 -73.28 32.55 48.29
CA PRO A 243 -72.76 33.89 48.05
C PRO A 243 -73.10 34.81 49.23
N GLY A 244 -72.10 35.28 49.96
CA GLY A 244 -72.29 36.28 50.99
C GLY A 244 -71.12 36.40 51.95
N ASP A 245 -70.05 37.08 51.51
CA ASP A 245 -69.38 38.11 52.31
C ASP A 245 -68.17 38.65 51.55
N TYR A 246 -68.36 39.83 50.97
CA TYR A 246 -67.31 40.68 50.42
C TYR A 246 -66.72 41.48 51.57
N VAL A 247 -65.44 41.27 51.92
CA VAL A 247 -64.67 42.21 52.74
C VAL A 247 -63.39 42.56 52.01
N ALA A 248 -63.26 43.87 51.78
CA ALA A 248 -62.17 44.55 51.13
C ALA A 248 -60.89 44.59 51.99
N GLN A 249 -59.80 45.07 51.35
CA GLN A 249 -58.44 45.34 51.88
C GLN A 249 -57.48 44.14 51.72
N ALA A 250 -56.24 44.28 51.27
CA ALA A 250 -55.37 45.45 51.22
C ALA A 250 -54.38 45.34 50.04
N GLU A 251 -53.97 46.50 49.55
CA GLU A 251 -52.85 46.72 48.65
C GLU A 251 -51.57 46.16 49.27
N VAL A 252 -50.81 45.36 48.52
CA VAL A 252 -49.46 44.91 48.91
C VAL A 252 -48.44 45.46 47.91
N PRO A 253 -47.29 45.98 48.37
CA PRO A 253 -46.38 46.78 47.56
C PRO A 253 -45.58 45.93 46.57
N PHE A 254 -45.39 46.50 45.39
CA PHE A 254 -44.51 46.03 44.33
C PHE A 254 -43.05 46.26 44.74
N ASP A 255 -42.42 45.27 45.38
CA ASP A 255 -40.98 45.28 45.65
C ASP A 255 -40.22 44.67 44.46
N ALA A 256 -39.52 45.54 43.73
CA ALA A 256 -38.59 45.17 42.68
C ALA A 256 -37.22 44.84 43.29
N PRO A 257 -36.65 43.64 43.05
CA PRO A 257 -35.25 43.42 43.36
C PRO A 257 -34.34 43.97 42.25
N SER A 258 -33.62 45.01 42.64
CA SER A 258 -32.48 45.57 41.94
C SER A 258 -31.30 44.59 41.89
N HIS A 259 -30.62 44.57 40.76
CA HIS A 259 -29.15 44.60 40.60
C HIS A 259 -28.25 43.55 41.28
N ARG A 260 -27.24 43.14 40.49
CA ARG A 260 -25.82 43.03 40.86
C ARG A 260 -25.31 41.61 41.07
N GLY A 261 -24.54 41.16 40.09
CA GLY A 261 -23.74 39.95 40.16
C GLY A 261 -22.96 39.70 38.87
N GLU A 262 -22.22 40.71 38.38
CA GLU A 262 -21.08 40.46 37.50
C GLU A 262 -20.04 39.69 38.33
N GLY A 263 -20.05 38.36 38.17
CA GLY A 263 -19.01 37.48 38.67
C GLY A 263 -18.01 37.24 37.55
N GLU A 264 -16.99 38.09 37.48
CA GLU A 264 -15.72 37.79 36.83
C GLU A 264 -15.06 36.60 37.57
N GLY A 265 -15.41 35.38 37.14
CA GLY A 265 -14.72 34.15 37.51
C GLY A 265 -13.58 33.89 36.54
N GLN A 266 -12.42 34.49 36.80
CA GLN A 266 -11.13 33.95 36.35
C GLN A 266 -11.02 32.52 36.88
N GLY A 267 -10.87 31.54 35.99
CA GLY A 267 -10.86 30.14 36.37
C GLY A 267 -10.43 29.23 35.24
N ALA A 268 -9.12 29.21 35.01
CA ALA A 268 -8.35 28.10 34.46
C ALA A 268 -8.72 27.61 33.04
N ASP A 269 -7.88 28.00 32.08
CA ASP A 269 -7.10 27.04 31.29
C ASP A 269 -7.83 25.74 30.92
N GLN A 270 -8.95 25.85 30.20
CA GLN A 270 -9.25 24.85 29.19
C GLN A 270 -8.27 25.09 28.05
N GLN A 271 -7.05 24.61 28.24
CA GLN A 271 -6.26 24.05 27.16
C GLN A 271 -7.13 22.95 26.57
N GLY A 272 -8.01 23.34 25.65
CA GLY A 272 -8.58 22.39 24.72
C GLY A 272 -7.38 21.68 24.13
N GLU A 273 -7.25 20.40 24.45
CA GLU A 273 -6.46 19.44 23.70
C GLU A 273 -6.99 19.54 22.27
N ARG A 274 -6.45 20.51 21.52
CA ARG A 274 -6.49 20.48 20.08
C ARG A 274 -5.90 19.12 19.76
N PRO A 275 -6.67 18.21 19.12
CA PRO A 275 -6.06 16.99 18.63
C PRO A 275 -4.84 17.41 17.81
N PRO A 276 -3.69 16.75 17.99
CA PRO A 276 -2.49 17.09 17.25
C PRO A 276 -2.86 17.20 15.78
N PRO A 277 -2.41 18.24 15.06
CA PRO A 277 -2.73 18.40 13.65
C PRO A 277 -2.26 17.14 12.93
N TYR A 278 -3.20 16.26 12.62
CA TYR A 278 -3.01 15.18 11.68
C TYR A 278 -2.79 15.83 10.31
N GLY A 279 -1.53 16.05 9.93
CA GLY A 279 -1.24 16.50 8.57
C GLY A 279 0.09 17.19 8.28
N GLU A 280 0.98 17.45 9.25
CA GLU A 280 2.37 17.78 8.91
C GLU A 280 3.23 16.53 9.02
N GLU A 281 3.06 15.65 8.03
CA GLU A 281 4.08 14.67 7.68
C GLU A 281 5.32 15.47 7.27
N HIS A 282 6.22 15.65 8.23
CA HIS A 282 7.58 16.09 8.00
C HIS A 282 8.29 14.97 7.23
N TRP A 283 8.04 14.90 5.92
CA TRP A 283 8.81 14.09 5.00
C TRP A 283 10.25 14.58 5.10
N GLY A 284 11.09 13.76 5.73
CA GLY A 284 12.48 14.07 6.01
C GLY A 284 13.20 14.59 4.78
N THR A 285 13.72 15.80 4.88
CA THR A 285 14.79 16.31 4.05
C THR A 285 16.03 15.47 4.29
N GLY A 286 16.28 14.44 3.47
CA GLY A 286 17.54 13.71 3.61
C GLY A 286 17.68 12.43 2.80
N ARG A 287 17.94 12.57 1.49
CA ARG A 287 19.21 12.15 0.84
C ARG A 287 19.04 12.22 -0.67
N LEU A 288 19.50 13.33 -1.24
CA LEU A 288 20.04 13.35 -2.59
C LEU A 288 21.22 12.37 -2.62
N LEU A 289 21.00 11.17 -3.17
CA LEU A 289 22.10 10.39 -3.72
C LEU A 289 22.63 11.20 -4.91
N ARG A 290 23.82 11.78 -4.73
CA ARG A 290 24.71 12.10 -5.84
C ARG A 290 25.15 10.77 -6.46
N ASP A 291 24.87 10.60 -7.73
CA ASP A 291 25.71 9.94 -8.74
C ASP A 291 25.45 10.63 -10.08
#